data_AF-V9VT16-F1
#
_entry.id   AF-V9VT16-F1
#
_cell.length_a   1.000
_cell.length_b   1.000
_cell.length_c   1.000
_cell.angle_alpha   90.00
_cell.angle_beta   90.00
_cell.angle_gamma   90.00
#
_symmetry.space_group_name_H-M   'P 1'
#
loop_
_entity.id
_entity.type
_entity.pdbx_description
1 polymer ?
#
loop_
_entity_poly.entity_id
_entity_poly.type
_entity_poly.pdbx_seq_one_letter_code
_entity_poly.pdbx_strand_id
1 'polypeptide(L)'
;MSLPTLTLCRTCRDADPALFGQVRAALEAAGVKAQLQQVDCMSGCKQPQTLAVRQCGKTAYLFGGITAEDLPDVLTFLRMYEGSRDGNFADARPLGNLRFKAVARIPADLD
;
A
#
# COMPACT_ATOMS: atom_id res chain seq x y z
N MET A 1 -12.04 4.21 -14.72
CA MET A 1 -10.90 4.56 -13.84
C MET A 1 -10.00 3.34 -13.72
N SER A 2 -8.67 3.53 -13.69
CA SER A 2 -7.72 2.42 -13.48
C SER A 2 -7.82 1.89 -12.05
N LEU A 3 -7.52 0.60 -11.85
CA LEU A 3 -7.39 0.02 -10.51
C LEU A 3 -6.12 0.53 -9.84
N PRO A 4 -6.08 0.63 -8.50
CA PRO A 4 -4.84 0.88 -7.79
C PRO A 4 -3.88 -0.31 -7.95
N THR A 5 -2.58 -0.01 -8.03
CA THR A 5 -1.51 -1.01 -8.06
C THR A 5 -0.78 -1.01 -6.71
N LEU A 6 -0.79 -2.15 -6.03
CA LEU A 6 0.03 -2.44 -4.87
C LEU A 6 1.35 -3.07 -5.32
N THR A 7 2.45 -2.54 -4.83
CA THR A 7 3.80 -3.03 -5.17
C THR A 7 4.56 -3.35 -3.90
N LEU A 8 4.96 -4.62 -3.74
CA LEU A 8 5.88 -5.02 -2.67
C LEU A 8 7.32 -5.01 -3.17
N CYS A 9 8.23 -4.55 -2.32
CA CYS A 9 9.66 -4.71 -2.54
C CYS A 9 10.04 -6.15 -2.21
N ARG A 10 10.68 -6.88 -3.13
CA ARG A 10 11.07 -8.29 -2.93
C ARG A 10 12.49 -8.47 -2.38
N THR A 11 13.35 -7.45 -2.44
CA THR A 11 14.74 -7.53 -1.95
C THR A 11 14.98 -6.69 -0.69
N CYS A 12 13.94 -6.35 0.06
CA CYS A 12 14.11 -5.75 1.39
C CYS A 12 14.92 -6.70 2.29
N ARG A 13 15.78 -6.14 3.16
CA ARG A 13 16.39 -6.92 4.25
C ARG A 13 15.27 -7.51 5.12
N ASP A 14 15.40 -8.78 5.50
CA ASP A 14 14.43 -9.48 6.35
C ASP A 14 13.00 -9.49 5.78
N ALA A 15 12.85 -9.38 4.45
CA ALA A 15 11.54 -9.48 3.80
C ALA A 15 10.90 -10.84 4.09
N ASP A 16 9.62 -10.82 4.44
CA ASP A 16 8.84 -12.05 4.55
C ASP A 16 8.51 -12.56 3.13
N PRO A 17 9.05 -13.72 2.70
CA PRO A 17 8.77 -14.27 1.38
C PRO A 17 7.30 -14.65 1.20
N ALA A 18 6.55 -14.89 2.28
CA ALA A 18 5.14 -15.26 2.22
C ALA A 18 4.22 -14.03 2.06
N LEU A 19 4.69 -12.82 2.38
CA LEU A 19 3.82 -11.63 2.44
C LEU A 19 3.12 -11.34 1.12
N PHE A 20 3.78 -11.55 -0.02
CA PHE A 20 3.13 -11.36 -1.32
C PHE A 20 1.92 -12.28 -1.51
N GLY A 21 2.06 -13.55 -1.14
CA GLY A 21 0.98 -14.52 -1.16
C GLY A 21 -0.14 -14.17 -0.18
N GLN A 22 0.22 -13.68 1.01
CA GLN A 22 -0.73 -13.24 2.04
C GLN A 22 -1.52 -12.00 1.60
N VAL A 23 -0.87 -11.00 0.98
CA VAL A 23 -1.55 -9.82 0.41
C VAL A 23 -2.54 -10.26 -0.66
N ARG A 24 -2.13 -11.14 -1.58
CA ARG A 24 -3.02 -11.67 -2.62
C ARG A 24 -4.26 -12.34 -2.01
N ALA A 25 -4.06 -13.25 -1.06
CA ALA A 25 -5.16 -13.96 -0.41
C ALA A 25 -6.09 -12.99 0.34
N ALA A 26 -5.54 -11.98 1.01
CA ALA A 26 -6.32 -10.97 1.71
C ALA A 26 -7.16 -10.10 0.75
N LEU A 27 -6.61 -9.71 -0.40
CA LEU A 27 -7.36 -8.98 -1.44
C LEU A 27 -8.50 -9.82 -2.00
N GLU A 28 -8.24 -11.08 -2.32
CA GLU A 28 -9.24 -12.04 -2.83
C GLU A 28 -10.36 -12.27 -1.82
N ALA A 29 -10.02 -12.59 -0.57
CA ALA A 29 -10.99 -12.83 0.49
C ALA A 29 -11.87 -11.60 0.80
N ALA A 30 -11.30 -10.40 0.71
CA ALA A 30 -12.01 -9.15 0.98
C ALA A 30 -12.81 -8.61 -0.23
N GLY A 31 -12.66 -9.22 -1.41
CA GLY A 31 -13.26 -8.75 -2.66
C GLY A 31 -12.75 -7.37 -3.12
N VAL A 32 -11.55 -6.96 -2.69
CA VAL A 32 -10.97 -5.65 -3.03
C VAL A 32 -10.28 -5.74 -4.38
N LYS A 33 -10.71 -4.91 -5.34
CA LYS A 33 -10.13 -4.88 -6.69
C LYS A 33 -8.88 -4.03 -6.72
N ALA A 34 -7.72 -4.66 -6.79
CA ALA A 34 -6.44 -4.00 -6.99
C ALA A 34 -5.50 -4.88 -7.81
N GLN A 35 -4.56 -4.25 -8.52
CA GLN A 35 -3.43 -4.97 -9.10
C GLN A 35 -2.38 -5.19 -8.03
N LEU A 36 -1.74 -6.36 -8.04
CA LEU A 36 -0.66 -6.68 -7.11
C LEU A 36 0.58 -7.10 -7.90
N GLN A 37 1.73 -6.49 -7.59
CA GLN A 37 3.01 -6.79 -8.23
C GLN A 37 4.17 -6.73 -7.23
N GLN A 38 5.34 -7.19 -7.67
CA GLN A 38 6.60 -7.00 -6.96
C GLN A 38 7.63 -6.35 -7.86
N VAL A 39 8.53 -5.59 -7.25
CA VAL A 39 9.74 -5.08 -7.89
C VAL A 39 10.94 -5.42 -7.02
N ASP A 40 12.13 -5.36 -7.59
CA ASP A 40 13.37 -5.61 -6.85
C ASP A 40 13.51 -4.68 -5.65
N CYS A 41 13.60 -3.37 -5.90
CA CYS A 41 13.94 -2.40 -4.88
C CYS A 41 13.08 -1.14 -4.97
N MET A 42 12.69 -0.60 -3.82
CA MET A 42 12.05 0.72 -3.66
C MET A 42 12.86 1.66 -2.76
N SER A 43 14.13 1.33 -2.49
CA SER A 43 15.06 2.10 -1.63
C SER A 43 14.58 2.37 -0.20
N GLY A 44 13.59 1.61 0.28
CA GLY A 44 12.99 1.76 1.61
C GLY A 44 13.65 0.93 2.71
N CYS A 45 14.91 0.52 2.55
CA CYS A 45 15.59 -0.44 3.44
C CYS A 45 15.77 0.02 4.90
N LYS A 46 15.47 1.29 5.23
CA LYS A 46 15.41 1.78 6.61
C LYS A 46 14.16 1.26 7.35
N GLN A 47 13.10 0.92 6.62
CA GLN A 47 11.83 0.39 7.15
C GLN A 47 11.33 -0.77 6.27
N PRO A 48 12.07 -1.90 6.18
CA PRO A 48 11.59 -3.09 5.48
C PRO A 48 10.42 -3.72 6.27
N GLN A 49 9.44 -4.36 5.65
CA GLN A 49 9.17 -4.51 4.22
C GLN A 49 8.33 -3.33 3.70
N THR A 50 8.59 -2.89 2.47
CA THR A 50 7.87 -1.75 1.88
C THR A 50 6.75 -2.16 0.94
N LEU A 51 5.64 -1.41 1.02
CA LEU A 51 4.46 -1.54 0.17
C LEU A 51 4.13 -0.16 -0.42
N ALA A 52 4.13 -0.04 -1.73
CA ALA A 52 3.68 1.17 -2.41
C ALA A 52 2.26 0.98 -2.97
N VAL A 53 1.45 2.03 -2.96
CA VAL A 53 0.17 2.07 -3.66
C VAL A 53 0.12 3.27 -4.59
N ARG A 54 -0.23 3.04 -5.86
CA ARG A 54 -0.36 4.08 -6.89
C ARG A 54 -1.64 3.91 -7.68
N GLN A 55 -2.24 5.02 -8.06
CA GLN A 55 -3.30 5.11 -9.07
C GLN A 55 -3.15 6.46 -9.77
N CYS A 56 -3.31 6.49 -11.09
CA CYS A 56 -3.21 7.74 -11.85
C CYS A 56 -4.21 8.79 -11.31
N GLY A 57 -3.77 10.04 -11.20
CA GLY A 57 -4.57 11.15 -10.64
C GLY A 57 -4.76 11.13 -9.13
N LYS A 58 -4.11 10.21 -8.40
CA LYS A 58 -4.18 10.13 -6.94
C LYS A 58 -2.80 10.18 -6.30
N THR A 59 -2.77 10.69 -5.07
CA THR A 59 -1.59 10.66 -4.20
C THR A 59 -1.08 9.22 -4.09
N ALA A 60 0.20 9.00 -4.39
CA ALA A 60 0.85 7.73 -4.17
C ALA A 60 1.35 7.64 -2.73
N TYR A 61 1.29 6.43 -2.16
CA TYR A 61 1.75 6.15 -0.80
C TYR A 61 2.87 5.14 -0.83
N LEU A 62 3.89 5.37 0.00
CA LEU A 62 4.89 4.36 0.36
C LEU A 62 4.76 4.09 1.85
N PHE A 63 4.47 2.84 2.20
CA PHE A 63 4.49 2.36 3.57
C PHE A 63 5.74 1.51 3.83
N GLY A 64 6.23 1.54 5.05
CA GLY A 64 7.37 0.73 5.52
C GLY A 64 7.01 -0.08 6.77
N GLY A 65 7.79 -1.11 7.05
CA GLY A 65 7.54 -1.99 8.20
C GLY A 65 6.24 -2.78 8.09
N ILE A 66 5.81 -3.10 6.87
CA ILE A 66 4.57 -3.87 6.64
C ILE A 66 4.79 -5.33 7.00
N THR A 67 3.84 -5.89 7.75
CA THR A 67 3.72 -7.32 8.07
C THR A 67 2.32 -7.83 7.76
N ALA A 68 2.09 -9.14 7.93
CA ALA A 68 0.77 -9.74 7.77
C ALA A 68 -0.30 -9.15 8.71
N GLU A 69 0.11 -8.62 9.87
CA GLU A 69 -0.79 -8.01 10.86
C GLU A 69 -1.39 -6.68 10.37
N ASP A 70 -0.73 -6.01 9.42
CA ASP A 70 -1.20 -4.74 8.85
C ASP A 70 -2.23 -4.94 7.74
N LEU A 71 -2.45 -6.17 7.26
CA LEU A 71 -3.32 -6.43 6.11
C LEU A 71 -4.77 -5.90 6.30
N PRO A 72 -5.41 -6.00 7.48
CA PRO A 72 -6.70 -5.37 7.72
C PRO A 72 -6.68 -3.84 7.51
N ASP A 73 -5.62 -3.16 7.96
CA ASP A 73 -5.45 -1.72 7.79
C ASP A 73 -5.15 -1.37 6.32
N VAL A 74 -4.38 -2.20 5.61
CA VAL A 74 -4.12 -2.06 4.16
C VAL A 74 -5.42 -2.20 3.36
N LEU A 75 -6.28 -3.15 3.70
CA LEU A 75 -7.59 -3.30 3.07
C LEU A 75 -8.50 -2.10 3.35
N THR A 76 -8.47 -1.57 4.58
CA THR A 76 -9.17 -0.32 4.93
C THR A 76 -8.65 0.85 4.13
N PHE A 77 -7.33 0.99 3.99
CA PHE A 77 -6.69 1.98 3.13
C PHE A 77 -7.21 1.88 1.70
N LEU A 78 -7.23 0.69 1.10
CA LEU A 78 -7.67 0.53 -0.29
C LEU A 78 -9.12 0.92 -0.51
N ARG A 79 -10.02 0.60 0.43
CA ARG A 79 -11.43 1.01 0.38
C ARG A 79 -11.58 2.53 0.47
N MET A 80 -10.85 3.16 1.38
CA MET A 80 -10.82 4.63 1.49
C MET A 80 -10.21 5.27 0.23
N TYR A 81 -9.16 4.66 -0.31
CA TYR A 81 -8.47 5.13 -1.49
C TYR A 81 -9.37 5.05 -2.73
N GLU A 82 -10.13 3.96 -2.88
CA GLU A 82 -11.15 3.81 -3.94
C GLU A 82 -12.22 4.90 -3.85
N GLY A 83 -12.75 5.16 -2.65
CA GLY A 83 -13.77 6.20 -2.40
C GLY A 83 -13.25 7.64 -2.46
N SER A 84 -11.94 7.85 -2.43
CA SER A 84 -11.31 9.17 -2.53
C SER A 84 -11.11 9.58 -4.00
N ARG A 85 -11.35 10.86 -4.30
CA ARG A 85 -11.12 11.42 -5.64
C ARG A 85 -9.63 11.54 -5.98
N ASP A 86 -8.82 12.00 -5.03
CA ASP A 86 -7.41 12.38 -5.21
C ASP A 86 -6.45 11.54 -4.35
N GLY A 87 -6.98 10.55 -3.63
CA GLY A 87 -6.21 9.70 -2.72
C GLY A 87 -5.75 10.40 -1.44
N ASN A 88 -6.17 11.64 -1.17
CA ASN A 88 -5.90 12.29 0.11
C ASN A 88 -6.99 11.96 1.13
N PHE A 89 -6.58 11.86 2.39
CA PHE A 89 -7.47 11.62 3.52
C PHE A 89 -7.31 12.75 4.54
N ALA A 90 -8.41 13.41 4.89
CA ALA A 90 -8.43 14.38 5.98
C ALA A 90 -8.27 13.70 7.35
N ASP A 91 -8.76 12.46 7.48
CA ASP A 91 -8.65 11.65 8.70
C ASP A 91 -8.07 10.27 8.37
N ALA A 92 -6.86 10.00 8.89
CA ALA A 92 -6.17 8.73 8.74
C ALA A 92 -6.34 7.79 9.95
N ARG A 93 -7.12 8.17 10.99
CA ARG A 93 -7.38 7.31 12.15
C ARG A 93 -8.00 5.95 11.79
N PRO A 94 -8.88 5.83 10.76
CA PRO A 94 -9.39 4.53 10.34
C PRO A 94 -8.31 3.56 9.84
N LEU A 95 -7.13 4.06 9.46
CA LEU A 95 -6.04 3.21 8.99
C LEU A 95 -5.26 2.53 10.13
N GLY A 96 -5.75 2.56 11.37
CA GLY A 96 -5.11 1.86 12.48
C GLY A 96 -3.61 2.19 12.59
N ASN A 97 -2.77 1.18 12.76
CA ASN A 97 -1.32 1.37 12.89
C ASN A 97 -0.66 1.78 11.57
N LEU A 98 -1.26 1.44 10.43
CA LEU A 98 -0.72 1.78 9.10
C LEU A 98 -0.52 3.29 8.91
N ARG A 99 -1.32 4.16 9.56
CA ARG A 99 -1.15 5.62 9.49
C ARG A 99 0.22 6.12 9.96
N PHE A 100 0.87 5.38 10.86
CA PHE A 100 2.20 5.70 11.38
C PHE A 100 3.33 5.06 10.55
N LYS A 101 2.98 4.18 9.61
CA LYS A 101 3.91 3.47 8.73
C LYS A 101 4.10 4.16 7.37
N ALA A 102 3.45 5.30 7.15
CA ALA A 102 3.63 6.09 5.93
C ALA A 102 5.04 6.70 5.90
N VAL A 103 5.86 6.26 4.96
CA VAL A 103 7.22 6.78 4.71
C VAL A 103 7.15 8.00 3.81
N ALA A 104 6.28 7.96 2.79
CA ALA A 104 6.10 9.07 1.87
C ALA A 104 4.67 9.13 1.34
N ARG A 105 4.25 10.36 1.06
CA ARG A 105 3.06 10.70 0.27
C ARG A 105 3.54 11.54 -0.89
N ILE A 106 3.31 11.07 -2.10
CA ILE A 106 3.75 11.72 -3.33
C ILE A 106 2.48 12.24 -4.00
N PRO A 107 2.30 13.57 -4.10
CA PRO A 107 1.14 14.14 -4.78
C PRO A 107 0.98 13.58 -6.20
N ALA A 108 -0.24 13.57 -6.70
CA ALA A 108 -0.46 13.40 -8.13
C ALA A 108 0.20 14.56 -8.90
N ASP A 109 0.46 14.36 -10.19
CA ASP A 109 0.86 15.46 -11.06
C ASP A 109 -0.20 16.56 -10.99
N LEU A 110 0.27 17.81 -10.89
CA LEU A 110 -0.60 18.97 -10.99
C LEU A 110 -0.92 19.17 -12.46
N ASP A 111 -2.20 19.18 -12.81
CA ASP A 111 -2.67 19.57 -14.15
C ASP A 111 -2.21 21.01 -14.50
#